data_AF-A0A6B2R2C5-F1
#
_entry.id   AF-A0A6B2R2C5-F1
#
_cell.length_a   1.000
_cell.length_b   1.000
_cell.length_c   1.000
_cell.angle_alpha   90.00
_cell.angle_beta   90.00
_cell.angle_gamma   90.00
#
_symmetry.space_group_name_H-M   'P 1'
#
loop_
_entity.id
_entity.type
_entity.pdbx_description
1 polymer ?
#
loop_
_entity_poly.entity_id
_entity_poly.type
_entity_poly.pdbx_seq_one_letter_code
_entity_poly.pdbx_strand_id
1 'polypeptide(L)'
;MSTDAARDKAIRIEAQEDLYFFTRYMFKERRGYKWMQNWHHLEICEALMKVYRGEIKRLIINVPPRYSKTEIAVINFMAWCFGKNPDCEFIHISYSAMLAANNAFQIRT
;
A
#
# COMPACT_ATOMS: atom_id res chain seq x y z
N MET A 1 19.70 8.68 -22.23
CA MET A 1 19.62 9.58 -21.05
C MET A 1 18.32 10.41 -20.96
N SER A 2 17.53 10.58 -22.03
CA SER A 2 16.24 11.33 -21.98
C SER A 2 15.02 10.48 -21.59
N THR A 3 15.06 9.17 -21.85
CA THR A 3 13.92 8.24 -21.69
C THR A 3 13.60 7.87 -20.24
N ASP A 4 14.59 7.84 -19.34
CA ASP A 4 14.42 7.37 -17.97
C ASP A 4 13.70 8.40 -17.08
N ALA A 5 14.01 9.69 -17.24
CA ALA A 5 13.33 10.75 -16.48
C ALA A 5 11.83 10.84 -16.80
N ALA A 6 11.47 10.66 -18.08
CA ALA A 6 10.06 10.64 -18.50
C ALA A 6 9.33 9.42 -17.93
N ARG A 7 10.00 8.26 -17.92
CA ARG A 7 9.48 7.02 -17.33
C ARG A 7 9.25 7.16 -15.83
N ASP A 8 10.22 7.69 -15.09
CA ASP A 8 10.12 7.87 -13.65
C ASP A 8 9.00 8.83 -13.28
N LYS A 9 8.84 9.91 -14.07
CA LYS A 9 7.72 10.82 -13.92
C LYS A 9 6.38 10.12 -14.14
N ALA A 10 6.25 9.30 -15.18
CA ALA A 10 5.04 8.53 -15.45
C ALA A 10 4.72 7.55 -14.31
N ILE A 11 5.73 6.83 -13.81
CA ILE A 11 5.58 5.92 -12.66
C ILE A 11 5.08 6.68 -11.43
N ARG A 12 5.64 7.86 -11.13
CA ARG A 12 5.22 8.67 -9.98
C ARG A 12 3.77 9.13 -10.11
N ILE A 13 3.36 9.58 -11.31
CA ILE A 13 1.98 10.01 -11.56
C ILE A 13 1.02 8.83 -11.36
N GLU A 14 1.32 7.68 -11.95
CA GLU A 14 0.48 6.49 -11.83
C GLU A 14 0.41 6.00 -10.38
N ALA A 15 1.54 5.95 -9.69
CA ALA A 15 1.63 5.53 -8.29
C ALA A 15 0.93 6.50 -7.32
N GLN A 16 0.78 7.76 -7.71
CA GLN A 16 -0.04 8.70 -6.97
C GLN A 16 -1.53 8.42 -7.17
N GLU A 17 -2.00 8.05 -8.36
CA GLU A 17 -3.43 7.88 -8.59
C GLU A 17 -3.96 6.47 -8.25
N ASP A 18 -3.17 5.42 -8.50
CA ASP A 18 -3.57 4.03 -8.33
C ASP A 18 -2.79 3.34 -7.20
N LEU A 19 -3.51 3.03 -6.11
CA LEU A 19 -2.99 2.30 -4.96
C LEU A 19 -2.51 0.87 -5.31
N TYR A 20 -3.16 0.19 -6.25
CA TYR A 20 -2.77 -1.14 -6.66
C TYR A 20 -1.49 -1.10 -7.51
N PHE A 21 -1.37 -0.12 -8.40
CA PHE A 21 -0.10 0.14 -9.10
C PHE A 21 1.02 0.45 -8.10
N PHE A 22 0.78 1.36 -7.15
CA PHE A 22 1.73 1.69 -6.08
C PHE A 22 2.16 0.45 -5.30
N THR A 23 1.20 -0.39 -4.88
CA THR A 23 1.45 -1.65 -4.17
C THR A 23 2.39 -2.56 -4.96
N ARG A 24 2.11 -2.77 -6.24
CA ARG A 24 2.92 -3.63 -7.12
C ARG A 24 4.33 -3.08 -7.33
N TYR A 25 4.42 -1.77 -7.51
CA TYR A 25 5.69 -1.08 -7.71
C TYR A 25 6.56 -1.14 -6.45
N MET A 26 6.05 -0.67 -5.32
CA MET A 26 6.78 -0.66 -4.04
C MET A 26 7.14 -2.05 -3.56
N PHE A 27 6.27 -3.04 -3.79
CA PHE A 27 6.62 -4.43 -3.48
C PHE A 27 7.83 -4.90 -4.28
N LYS A 28 7.85 -4.62 -5.59
CA LYS A 28 8.96 -5.01 -6.46
C LYS A 28 10.26 -4.32 -6.04
N GLU A 29 10.20 -3.02 -5.75
CA GLU A 29 11.38 -2.26 -5.31
C GLU A 29 11.95 -2.78 -3.99
N ARG A 30 11.08 -3.15 -3.03
CA ARG A 30 11.52 -3.61 -1.70
C ARG A 30 11.91 -5.08 -1.64
N ARG A 31 11.24 -5.94 -2.41
CA ARG A 31 11.44 -7.40 -2.37
C ARG A 31 12.31 -7.93 -3.50
N GLY A 32 12.51 -7.16 -4.56
CA GLY A 32 13.33 -7.54 -5.72
C GLY A 32 12.65 -8.49 -6.71
N TYR A 33 11.38 -8.86 -6.50
CA TYR A 33 10.63 -9.72 -7.42
C TYR A 33 9.22 -9.18 -7.71
N LYS A 34 8.64 -9.65 -8.82
CA LYS A 34 7.34 -9.15 -9.29
C LYS A 34 6.21 -9.63 -8.39
N TRP A 35 5.28 -8.72 -8.11
CA TRP A 35 4.01 -9.03 -7.45
C TRP A 35 3.19 -10.05 -8.26
N MET A 36 2.77 -11.13 -7.61
CA MET A 36 1.84 -12.10 -8.19
C MET A 36 0.41 -11.58 -8.03
N GLN A 37 -0.23 -11.29 -9.16
CA GLN A 37 -1.55 -10.69 -9.18
C GLN A 37 -2.64 -11.73 -8.89
N ASN A 38 -3.67 -11.29 -8.18
CA ASN A 38 -4.85 -12.09 -7.87
C ASN A 38 -6.05 -11.15 -7.67
N TRP A 39 -7.27 -11.63 -7.95
CA TRP A 39 -8.48 -10.80 -7.99
C TRP A 39 -8.73 -10.08 -6.66
N HIS A 40 -8.50 -10.75 -5.53
CA HIS A 40 -8.75 -10.19 -4.20
C HIS A 40 -7.84 -9.00 -3.86
N HIS A 41 -6.68 -8.87 -4.50
CA HIS A 41 -5.82 -7.71 -4.28
C HIS A 41 -6.48 -6.43 -4.80
N LEU A 42 -7.14 -6.50 -5.96
CA LEU A 42 -7.91 -5.38 -6.52
C LEU A 42 -9.08 -5.02 -5.61
N GLU A 43 -9.85 -6.01 -5.15
CA GLU A 43 -10.98 -5.80 -4.23
C GLU A 43 -10.55 -5.14 -2.91
N ILE A 44 -9.41 -5.56 -2.34
CA ILE A 44 -8.85 -4.94 -1.13
C ILE A 44 -8.45 -3.49 -1.40
N CYS A 45 -7.74 -3.23 -2.50
CA CYS A 45 -7.34 -1.87 -2.87
C CYS A 45 -8.56 -0.96 -3.10
N GLU A 46 -9.57 -1.41 -3.81
CA GLU A 46 -10.82 -0.67 -4.03
C GLU A 46 -11.54 -0.36 -2.71
N ALA A 47 -11.65 -1.35 -1.82
CA ALA A 47 -12.25 -1.14 -0.50
C ALA A 47 -11.48 -0.11 0.34
N LEU A 48 -10.15 -0.14 0.30
CA LEU A 48 -9.29 0.84 0.97
C LEU A 48 -9.41 2.24 0.35
N MET A 49 -9.53 2.34 -0.97
CA MET A 49 -9.75 3.62 -1.65
C MET A 49 -11.10 4.24 -1.27
N LYS A 50 -12.15 3.43 -1.07
CA LYS A 50 -13.43 3.90 -0.50
C LYS A 50 -13.29 4.40 0.94
N VAL A 51 -12.40 3.80 1.75
CA VAL A 51 -12.07 4.31 3.09
C VAL A 51 -11.35 5.65 2.99
N TYR A 52 -10.34 5.76 2.11
CA TYR A 52 -9.61 7.01 1.90
C TYR A 52 -10.51 8.16 1.45
N ARG A 53 -11.50 7.89 0.57
CA ARG A 53 -12.50 8.87 0.13
C ARG A 53 -13.58 9.18 1.17
N GLY A 54 -13.57 8.50 2.32
CA GLY A 54 -14.57 8.68 3.39
C GLY A 54 -15.94 8.03 3.11
N GLU A 55 -16.07 7.27 2.01
CA GLU A 55 -17.28 6.53 1.66
C GLU A 55 -17.53 5.36 2.63
N ILE A 56 -16.45 4.72 3.08
CA ILE A 56 -16.49 3.65 4.09
C ILE A 56 -15.76 4.15 5.35
N LYS A 57 -16.51 4.33 6.44
CA LYS A 57 -15.94 4.77 7.73
C LYS A 57 -15.40 3.62 8.58
N ARG A 58 -15.88 2.40 8.33
CA ARG A 58 -15.54 1.19 9.10
C ARG A 58 -15.43 0.01 8.14
N LEU A 59 -14.21 -0.45 7.89
CA LEU A 59 -13.91 -1.56 6.99
C LEU A 59 -13.37 -2.74 7.78
N ILE A 60 -13.87 -3.94 7.51
CA ILE A 60 -13.32 -5.20 7.98
C ILE A 60 -12.91 -6.03 6.76
N ILE A 61 -11.64 -6.42 6.69
CA ILE A 61 -11.11 -7.28 5.63
C ILE A 61 -10.89 -8.67 6.20
N ASN A 62 -11.71 -9.64 5.81
CA ASN A 62 -11.58 -11.04 6.24
C ASN A 62 -10.94 -11.88 5.13
N VAL A 63 -9.64 -12.13 5.25
CA VAL A 63 -8.89 -13.01 4.33
C VAL A 63 -7.90 -13.89 5.10
N PRO A 64 -7.54 -15.07 4.58
CA PRO A 64 -6.67 -16.00 5.29
C PRO A 64 -5.23 -15.46 5.44
N PRO A 65 -4.39 -16.09 6.30
CA PRO A 65 -2.99 -15.70 6.44
C PRO A 65 -2.22 -15.96 5.13
N ARG A 66 -1.22 -15.12 4.85
CA ARG A 66 -0.37 -15.16 3.63
C ARG A 66 -1.05 -14.76 2.33
N TYR A 67 -2.19 -14.06 2.39
CA TYR A 67 -2.88 -13.46 1.24
C TYR A 67 -2.59 -11.96 1.10
N SER A 68 -1.36 -11.55 1.40
CA SER A 68 -0.84 -10.19 1.21
C SER A 68 -1.60 -9.03 1.90
N LYS A 69 -2.62 -9.30 2.73
CA LYS A 69 -3.42 -8.26 3.39
C LYS A 69 -2.60 -7.25 4.19
N THR A 70 -1.54 -7.69 4.87
CA THR A 70 -0.68 -6.80 5.66
C THR A 70 0.16 -5.92 4.73
N GLU A 71 0.65 -6.49 3.65
CA GLU A 71 1.44 -5.78 2.64
C GLU A 71 0.61 -4.67 1.98
N ILE A 72 -0.65 -4.95 1.65
CA ILE A 72 -1.56 -3.98 1.03
C ILE A 72 -2.07 -2.98 2.07
N ALA A 73 -2.80 -3.44 3.10
CA ALA A 73 -3.61 -2.57 3.96
C ALA A 73 -2.82 -1.84 5.06
N VAL A 74 -1.67 -2.36 5.46
CA VAL A 74 -0.83 -1.73 6.49
C VAL A 74 0.34 -1.03 5.81
N ILE A 75 1.14 -1.77 5.06
CA ILE A 75 2.42 -1.25 4.61
C ILE A 75 2.23 -0.26 3.45
N ASN A 76 1.67 -0.71 2.32
CA ASN A 76 1.55 0.12 1.12
C ASN A 76 0.45 1.17 1.25
N PHE A 77 -0.70 0.85 1.85
CA PHE A 77 -1.80 1.82 2.02
C PHE A 77 -1.40 3.00 2.92
N MET A 78 -0.80 2.73 4.09
CA MET A 78 -0.35 3.82 4.97
C MET A 78 0.75 4.66 4.29
N ALA A 79 1.73 4.01 3.64
CA ALA A 79 2.78 4.73 2.89
C ALA A 79 2.20 5.62 1.79
N TRP A 80 1.23 5.10 1.03
CA TRP A 80 0.55 5.84 -0.03
C TRP A 80 -0.24 7.04 0.53
N CYS A 81 -0.96 6.84 1.64
CA CYS A 81 -1.68 7.92 2.31
C CYS A 81 -0.73 9.03 2.81
N PHE A 82 0.40 8.68 3.41
CA PHE A 82 1.41 9.68 3.79
C PHE A 82 1.97 10.45 2.59
N GLY A 83 2.14 9.77 1.44
CA GLY A 83 2.54 10.40 0.19
C GLY A 83 1.52 11.40 -0.37
N LYS A 84 0.23 11.21 -0.05
CA LYS A 84 -0.88 12.11 -0.45
C LYS A 84 -1.15 13.22 0.56
N ASN A 85 -1.14 12.89 1.84
CA ASN A 85 -1.39 13.81 2.94
C ASN A 85 -0.39 13.52 4.08
N PRO A 86 0.69 14.31 4.20
CA PRO A 86 1.67 14.14 5.28
C PRO A 86 1.08 14.27 6.69
N ASP A 87 -0.04 14.98 6.84
CA ASP A 87 -0.71 15.21 8.13
C ASP A 87 -1.69 14.08 8.51
N CYS A 88 -1.79 13.00 7.71
CA CYS A 88 -2.68 11.90 8.07
C CYS A 88 -2.13 11.10 9.27
N GLU A 89 -3.03 10.65 10.14
CA GLU A 89 -2.68 9.91 11.35
C GLU A 89 -3.15 8.47 11.26
N PHE A 90 -2.28 7.53 11.65
CA PHE A 90 -2.58 6.11 11.68
C PHE A 90 -2.17 5.47 13.00
N ILE A 91 -3.04 4.60 13.51
CA ILE A 91 -2.75 3.73 14.65
C ILE A 91 -2.71 2.29 14.15
N HIS A 92 -1.53 1.69 14.13
CA HIS A 92 -1.35 0.27 13.77
C HIS A 92 -1.14 -0.58 15.02
N ILE A 93 -1.99 -1.60 15.20
CA ILE A 93 -1.95 -2.52 16.35
C ILE A 93 -1.85 -3.95 15.82
N SER A 94 -1.02 -4.76 16.46
CA SER A 94 -0.85 -6.18 16.15
C SER A 94 -0.68 -7.00 17.43
N TYR A 95 -0.73 -8.33 17.30
CA TYR A 95 -0.59 -9.27 18.42
C TYR A 95 0.69 -9.03 19.24
N SER A 96 1.81 -8.65 18.61
CA SER A 96 3.05 -8.33 19.30
C SER A 96 3.59 -6.95 18.94
N ALA A 97 4.19 -6.28 19.93
CA ALA A 97 4.84 -4.98 19.75
C ALA A 97 5.96 -5.04 18.70
N MET A 98 6.74 -6.13 18.70
CA MET A 98 7.81 -6.33 17.72
C MET A 98 7.28 -6.41 16.29
N LEU A 99 6.15 -7.11 16.07
CA LEU A 99 5.54 -7.21 14.75
C LEU A 99 4.94 -5.87 14.31
N ALA A 100 4.29 -5.13 15.22
CA ALA A 100 3.78 -3.80 14.93
C ALA A 100 4.92 -2.84 14.54
N ALA A 101 6.01 -2.81 15.32
CA ALA A 101 7.18 -1.98 15.05
C ALA A 101 7.86 -2.33 13.72
N ASN A 102 7.99 -3.61 13.38
CA ASN A 102 8.57 -4.04 12.10
C ASN A 102 7.73 -3.54 10.91
N ASN A 103 6.40 -3.69 10.97
CA ASN A 103 5.53 -3.17 9.92
C ASN A 103 5.62 -1.65 9.80
N ALA A 104 5.66 -0.94 10.92
CA ALA A 104 5.82 0.52 10.93
C ALA A 104 7.15 0.96 10.31
N PHE A 105 8.24 0.23 10.58
CA PHE A 105 9.53 0.47 9.94
C PHE A 105 9.45 0.28 8.42
N GLN A 106 8.79 -0.79 7.96
CA GLN A 106 8.61 -1.09 6.54
C GLN A 106 7.77 -0.05 5.78
N ILE A 107 6.93 0.74 6.46
CA ILE A 107 6.18 1.84 5.83
C ILE A 107 7.12 2.98 5.38
N ARG A 108 8.25 3.16 6.07
CA ARG A 108 9.21 4.24 5.78
C ARG A 108 10.21 3.91 4.67
N THR A 109 10.41 2.64 4.38
CA THR A 109 11.39 2.11 3.43
C THR A 109 10.72 1.75 2.11
#